data_AF-A0AAV7CK18-F1
#
_entry.id   AF-A0AAV7CK18-F1
#
_cell.length_a   1.000
_cell.length_b   1.000
_cell.length_c   1.000
_cell.angle_alpha   90.00
_cell.angle_beta   90.00
_cell.angle_gamma   90.00
#
_symmetry.space_group_name_H-M   'P 1'
#
loop_
_entity.id
_entity.type
_entity.pdbx_description
1 polymer ?
#
loop_
_entity_poly.entity_id
_entity_poly.type
_entity_poly.pdbx_seq_one_letter_code
_entity_poly.pdbx_strand_id
1 'polypeptide(L)'
;MLQYLKTAESRGMNLVEILSFMFQLSFSTLGKDYSVEGMSESLLTFLQHLREFGLVFQRKRKSRRYYPTRLAINLASGISGSTLDSHKQGFIVVETNYRIYAYTDSELQIALIALFSEMLYRFPNLVVAQVTRESVQQAIGNGITAEQIIHFLRTRAHPVMLQQNPVLPPTITDQVRLWELEKDRLRFSEGVLYNQFLSQVDFELLRNYARDLGVLVFENPARRVMVVTPAGHSDVKRFWKRQKHS
;
A
#
# COMPACT_ATOMS: atom_id res chain seq x y z
N MET A 1 -11.87 4.27 -8.23
CA MET A 1 -12.54 5.44 -8.84
C MET A 1 -11.57 6.50 -9.37
N LEU A 2 -10.64 7.03 -8.58
CA LEU A 2 -9.70 8.06 -9.08
C LEU A 2 -8.93 7.63 -10.34
N GLN A 3 -8.41 6.40 -10.36
CA GLN A 3 -7.74 5.87 -11.55
C GLN A 3 -8.67 5.70 -12.75
N TYR A 4 -9.96 5.41 -12.50
CA TYR A 4 -10.96 5.35 -13.55
C TYR A 4 -11.16 6.74 -14.17
N LEU A 5 -11.31 7.78 -13.35
CA LEU A 5 -11.45 9.17 -13.81
C LEU A 5 -10.25 9.64 -14.62
N LYS A 6 -9.01 9.29 -14.20
CA LYS A 6 -7.79 9.59 -14.98
C LYS A 6 -7.77 8.94 -16.37
N THR A 7 -8.47 7.83 -16.55
CA THR A 7 -8.57 7.13 -17.83
C THR A 7 -9.89 7.40 -18.56
N ALA A 8 -10.72 8.32 -18.06
CA ALA A 8 -12.02 8.60 -18.65
C ALA A 8 -11.90 9.41 -19.95
N GLU A 9 -11.00 10.40 -19.97
CA GLU A 9 -10.75 11.25 -21.15
C GLU A 9 -10.20 10.43 -22.32
N SER A 10 -9.30 9.48 -22.06
CA SER A 10 -8.76 8.58 -23.10
C SER A 10 -9.80 7.60 -23.66
N ARG A 11 -10.92 7.40 -22.96
CA ARG A 11 -12.08 6.60 -23.43
C ARG A 11 -13.14 7.45 -24.15
N GLY A 12 -12.88 8.74 -24.36
CA GLY A 12 -13.82 9.66 -25.00
C GLY A 12 -15.02 10.04 -24.13
N MET A 13 -14.94 9.84 -22.80
CA MET A 13 -16.00 10.24 -21.88
C MET A 13 -15.73 11.65 -21.33
N ASN A 14 -16.78 12.47 -21.23
CA ASN A 14 -16.69 13.81 -20.65
C ASN A 14 -16.49 13.73 -19.13
N LEU A 15 -15.32 14.15 -18.66
CA LEU A 15 -14.95 14.12 -17.24
C LEU A 15 -15.87 14.98 -16.37
N VAL A 16 -16.30 16.15 -16.87
CA VAL A 16 -17.15 17.08 -16.12
C VAL A 16 -18.50 16.44 -15.82
N GLU A 17 -19.14 15.83 -16.82
CA GLU A 17 -20.41 15.14 -16.65
C GLU A 17 -20.30 13.98 -15.65
N ILE A 18 -19.24 13.17 -15.76
CA ILE A 18 -19.00 12.05 -14.86
C ILE A 18 -18.83 12.51 -13.41
N LEU A 19 -18.05 13.58 -13.20
CA LEU A 19 -17.83 14.15 -11.86
C LEU A 19 -19.13 14.72 -11.29
N SER A 20 -19.88 15.50 -12.07
CA SER A 20 -21.19 16.00 -11.68
C SER A 20 -22.15 14.88 -11.29
N PHE A 21 -22.16 13.78 -12.06
CA PHE A 21 -22.97 12.61 -11.72
C PHE A 21 -22.50 11.90 -10.45
N MET A 22 -21.19 11.79 -10.22
CA MET A 22 -20.67 11.24 -8.97
C MET A 22 -21.07 12.06 -7.74
N PHE A 23 -21.05 13.40 -7.84
CA PHE A 23 -21.56 14.26 -6.77
C PHE A 23 -23.08 14.10 -6.61
N GLN A 24 -23.85 14.00 -7.70
CA GLN A 24 -25.28 13.73 -7.60
C GLN A 24 -25.57 12.38 -6.90
N LEU A 25 -24.76 11.36 -7.18
CA LEU A 25 -24.85 10.05 -6.56
C LEU A 25 -24.56 10.12 -5.05
N SER A 26 -23.68 11.03 -4.60
CA SER A 26 -23.36 11.21 -3.17
C SER A 26 -24.53 11.73 -2.35
N PHE A 27 -25.39 12.56 -2.97
CA PHE A 27 -26.60 13.09 -2.34
C PHE A 27 -27.83 12.22 -2.58
N SER A 28 -27.66 11.05 -3.21
CA SER A 28 -28.78 10.17 -3.52
C SER A 28 -29.22 9.36 -2.30
N THR A 29 -30.52 9.22 -2.11
CA THR A 29 -31.13 8.51 -0.98
C THR A 29 -31.29 7.03 -1.29
N LEU A 30 -30.87 6.17 -0.35
CA LEU A 30 -31.05 4.73 -0.46
C LEU A 30 -32.54 4.37 -0.59
N GLY A 31 -32.86 3.46 -1.52
CA GLY A 31 -34.23 2.97 -1.72
C GLY A 31 -35.09 3.84 -2.65
N LYS A 32 -34.62 5.03 -3.04
CA LYS A 32 -35.27 5.86 -4.06
C LYS A 32 -34.73 5.53 -5.45
N ASP A 33 -35.61 5.54 -6.43
CA ASP A 33 -35.23 5.38 -7.83
C ASP A 33 -34.97 6.74 -8.50
N TYR A 34 -34.06 6.74 -9.47
CA TYR A 34 -33.65 7.91 -10.22
C TYR A 34 -33.75 7.63 -11.71
N SER A 35 -34.24 8.62 -12.47
CA SER A 35 -34.41 8.50 -13.92
C SER A 35 -33.08 8.65 -14.65
N VAL A 36 -32.94 7.91 -15.75
CA VAL A 36 -31.82 7.96 -16.69
C VAL A 36 -32.17 8.84 -17.91
N GLU A 37 -33.40 9.39 -17.95
CA GLU A 37 -33.85 10.25 -19.04
C GLU A 37 -33.01 11.54 -19.10
N GLY A 38 -32.53 11.89 -20.29
CA GLY A 38 -31.69 13.08 -20.50
C GLY A 38 -30.20 12.87 -20.25
N MET A 39 -29.76 11.66 -19.87
CA MET A 39 -28.33 11.36 -19.76
C MET A 39 -27.68 11.20 -21.15
N SER A 40 -26.47 11.73 -21.29
CA SER A 40 -25.59 11.54 -22.45
C SER A 40 -25.12 10.08 -22.58
N GLU A 41 -24.66 9.68 -23.77
CA GLU A 41 -24.14 8.33 -24.01
C GLU A 41 -22.91 8.00 -23.13
N SER A 42 -22.10 9.01 -22.81
CA SER A 42 -20.98 8.93 -21.85
C SER A 42 -21.49 8.55 -20.46
N LEU A 43 -22.52 9.22 -19.96
CA LEU A 43 -23.14 8.94 -18.66
C LEU A 43 -23.83 7.58 -18.62
N LEU A 44 -24.49 7.17 -19.70
CA LEU A 44 -25.09 5.84 -19.80
C LEU A 44 -24.04 4.73 -19.70
N THR A 45 -22.93 4.90 -20.41
CA THR A 45 -21.78 3.99 -20.35
C THR A 45 -21.16 3.96 -18.95
N PHE A 46 -20.99 5.13 -18.33
CA PHE A 46 -20.50 5.23 -16.96
C PHE A 46 -21.44 4.54 -15.95
N LEU A 47 -22.75 4.72 -16.10
CA LEU A 47 -23.76 4.07 -15.27
C LEU A 47 -23.69 2.54 -15.38
N GLN A 48 -23.41 2.00 -16.58
CA GLN A 48 -23.18 0.56 -16.74
C GLN A 48 -21.92 0.10 -15.98
N HIS A 49 -20.83 0.87 -16.03
CA HIS A 49 -19.64 0.53 -15.24
C HIS A 49 -19.93 0.56 -13.73
N LEU A 50 -20.66 1.57 -13.25
CA LEU A 50 -21.08 1.63 -11.85
C LEU A 50 -21.98 0.45 -11.45
N ARG A 51 -22.79 -0.06 -12.38
CA ARG A 51 -23.62 -1.25 -12.17
C ARG A 51 -22.77 -2.50 -12.02
N GLU A 52 -21.77 -2.69 -12.89
CA GLU A 52 -20.86 -3.84 -12.81
C GLU A 52 -19.98 -3.77 -11.54
N PHE A 53 -19.67 -2.57 -11.02
CA PHE A 53 -19.03 -2.39 -9.70
C PHE A 53 -19.99 -2.55 -8.50
N GLY A 54 -21.29 -2.66 -8.73
CA GLY A 54 -22.31 -2.74 -7.68
C GLY A 54 -22.56 -1.43 -6.92
N LEU A 55 -22.13 -0.28 -7.45
CA LEU A 55 -22.39 1.06 -6.89
C LEU A 55 -23.83 1.51 -7.20
N VAL A 56 -24.38 1.06 -8.33
CA VAL A 56 -25.79 1.26 -8.66
C VAL A 56 -26.43 -0.06 -9.03
N PHE A 57 -27.72 -0.19 -8.72
CA PHE A 57 -28.54 -1.31 -9.14
C PHE A 57 -29.45 -0.88 -10.29
N GLN A 58 -29.45 -1.65 -11.37
CA GLN A 58 -30.48 -1.60 -12.39
C GLN A 58 -31.00 -3.00 -12.65
N ARG A 59 -32.33 -3.15 -12.62
CA ARG A 59 -33.00 -4.44 -12.87
C ARG A 59 -32.65 -5.02 -14.24
N LYS A 60 -32.45 -4.17 -15.26
CA LYS A 60 -32.04 -4.52 -16.62
C LYS A 60 -31.01 -3.49 -17.11
N ARG A 61 -30.09 -3.88 -18.00
CA ARG A 61 -29.09 -2.95 -18.59
C ARG A 61 -29.72 -1.72 -19.24
N LYS A 62 -30.86 -1.89 -19.91
CA LYS A 62 -31.62 -0.80 -20.57
C LYS A 62 -32.72 -0.19 -19.69
N SER A 63 -32.68 -0.39 -18.37
CA SER A 63 -33.68 0.18 -17.46
C SER A 63 -33.58 1.70 -17.48
N ARG A 64 -34.72 2.40 -17.61
CA ARG A 64 -34.78 3.87 -17.52
C ARG A 64 -34.61 4.41 -16.10
N ARG A 65 -34.51 3.52 -15.10
CA ARG A 65 -34.34 3.86 -13.69
C ARG A 65 -33.19 3.08 -13.07
N TYR A 66 -32.47 3.72 -12.15
CA TYR A 66 -31.42 3.12 -11.34
C TYR A 66 -31.63 3.43 -9.85
N TYR A 67 -31.04 2.59 -9.00
CA TYR A 67 -31.08 2.71 -7.55
C TYR A 67 -29.65 2.80 -7.01
N PRO A 68 -29.27 3.82 -6.23
CA PRO A 68 -27.99 3.85 -5.53
C PRO A 68 -27.89 2.71 -4.53
N THR A 69 -26.73 2.05 -4.45
CA THR A 69 -26.46 1.07 -3.40
C THR A 69 -25.77 1.73 -2.20
N ARG A 70 -25.72 1.03 -1.06
CA ARG A 70 -24.97 1.50 0.12
C ARG A 70 -23.48 1.72 -0.19
N LEU A 71 -22.91 0.95 -1.13
CA LEU A 71 -21.52 1.12 -1.55
C LEU A 71 -21.29 2.48 -2.19
N ALA A 72 -22.22 2.97 -3.02
CA ALA A 72 -22.12 4.29 -3.63
C ALA A 72 -22.20 5.41 -2.60
N ILE A 73 -23.13 5.31 -1.66
CA ILE A 73 -23.33 6.33 -0.63
C ILE A 73 -22.09 6.40 0.28
N ASN A 74 -21.60 5.26 0.78
CA ASN A 74 -20.42 5.20 1.64
C ASN A 74 -19.12 5.63 0.92
N LEU A 75 -19.01 5.36 -0.39
CA LEU A 75 -17.86 5.78 -1.18
C LEU A 75 -17.86 7.30 -1.41
N ALA A 76 -19.05 7.90 -1.56
CA ALA A 76 -19.21 9.28 -1.97
C ALA A 76 -19.34 10.25 -0.80
N SER A 77 -19.71 9.79 0.41
CA SER A 77 -19.69 10.57 1.65
C SER A 77 -18.28 10.96 2.11
N GLY A 78 -17.25 10.44 1.47
CA GLY A 78 -15.86 10.78 1.77
C GLY A 78 -15.41 10.25 3.14
N ILE A 79 -14.10 10.26 3.33
CA ILE A 79 -13.37 9.75 4.49
C ILE A 79 -13.58 10.65 5.73
N SER A 80 -14.52 11.59 5.66
CA SER A 80 -14.82 12.62 6.66
C SER A 80 -15.93 12.15 7.59
N GLY A 81 -15.58 11.23 8.48
CA GLY A 81 -16.49 10.78 9.53
C GLY A 81 -16.44 9.27 9.64
N SER A 82 -16.00 8.83 10.81
CA SER A 82 -16.01 7.47 11.33
C SER A 82 -17.42 6.87 11.43
N THR A 83 -18.23 6.94 10.38
CA THR A 83 -19.31 5.99 10.18
C THR A 83 -18.73 4.87 9.33
N LEU A 84 -17.82 4.07 9.93
CA LEU A 84 -17.76 2.65 9.56
C LEU A 84 -19.22 2.21 9.49
N ASP A 85 -19.59 1.49 8.43
CA ASP A 85 -20.85 0.73 8.40
C ASP A 85 -21.07 0.14 9.80
N SER A 86 -21.95 0.75 10.60
CA SER A 86 -22.35 0.25 11.92
C SER A 86 -23.08 -1.10 11.80
N HIS A 87 -23.24 -1.58 10.57
CA HIS A 87 -23.82 -2.86 10.17
C HIS A 87 -22.81 -3.87 9.58
N LYS A 88 -21.50 -3.60 9.58
CA LYS A 88 -20.50 -4.66 9.47
C LYS A 88 -19.72 -4.73 10.78
N GLN A 89 -20.28 -5.48 11.73
CA GLN A 89 -19.51 -5.93 12.88
C GLN A 89 -18.18 -6.47 12.36
N GLY A 90 -17.07 -5.96 12.90
CA GLY A 90 -15.79 -6.58 12.63
C GLY A 90 -15.84 -8.03 13.06
N PHE A 91 -15.06 -8.87 12.39
CA PHE A 91 -15.15 -10.32 12.51
C PHE A 91 -13.84 -10.93 12.99
N ILE A 92 -12.80 -10.11 13.20
CA ILE A 92 -11.46 -10.57 13.52
C ILE A 92 -11.19 -10.40 15.02
N VAL A 93 -10.83 -11.50 15.67
CA VAL A 93 -10.23 -11.49 17.01
C VAL A 93 -8.75 -11.84 16.90
N VAL A 94 -7.87 -11.08 17.53
CA VAL A 94 -6.42 -11.33 17.53
C VAL A 94 -5.90 -11.44 18.96
N GLU A 95 -5.18 -12.51 19.25
CA GLU A 95 -4.63 -12.82 20.58
C GLU A 95 -3.10 -12.64 20.63
N THR A 96 -2.55 -12.49 21.85
CA THR A 96 -1.10 -12.29 22.09
C THR A 96 -0.22 -13.47 21.67
N ASN A 97 -0.80 -14.63 21.37
CA ASN A 97 -0.13 -15.82 20.85
C ASN A 97 -0.01 -15.82 19.31
N TYR A 98 -0.24 -14.67 18.66
CA TYR A 98 -0.24 -14.48 17.20
C TYR A 98 -1.34 -15.21 16.45
N ARG A 99 -2.37 -15.73 17.13
CA ARG A 99 -3.54 -16.34 16.47
C ARG A 99 -4.57 -15.29 16.11
N ILE A 100 -5.12 -15.46 14.92
CA ILE A 100 -6.24 -14.72 14.35
C ILE A 100 -7.44 -15.67 14.31
N TYR A 101 -8.55 -15.27 14.93
CA TYR A 101 -9.83 -15.94 14.86
C TYR A 101 -10.78 -15.06 14.05
N ALA A 102 -11.13 -15.49 12.85
CA ALA A 102 -11.99 -14.75 11.94
C ALA A 102 -13.36 -15.41 11.83
N TYR A 103 -14.38 -14.72 12.31
CA TYR A 103 -15.78 -15.16 12.28
C TYR A 103 -16.42 -14.80 10.93
N THR A 104 -16.08 -15.54 9.89
CA THR A 104 -16.55 -15.28 8.53
C THR A 104 -16.64 -16.56 7.70
N ASP A 105 -17.64 -16.61 6.82
CA ASP A 105 -17.82 -17.60 5.76
C ASP A 105 -17.34 -17.08 4.39
N SER A 106 -17.06 -15.78 4.29
CA SER A 106 -16.70 -15.12 3.04
C SER A 106 -15.31 -15.52 2.57
N GLU A 107 -15.25 -16.26 1.46
CA GLU A 107 -13.98 -16.71 0.86
C GLU A 107 -13.01 -15.55 0.56
N LEU A 108 -13.55 -14.38 0.19
CA LEU A 108 -12.75 -13.18 -0.01
C LEU A 108 -12.03 -12.75 1.27
N GLN A 109 -12.72 -12.73 2.41
CA GLN A 109 -12.13 -12.31 3.68
C GLN A 109 -11.09 -13.32 4.17
N ILE A 110 -11.37 -14.62 3.97
CA ILE A 110 -10.45 -15.71 4.24
C ILE A 110 -9.17 -15.56 3.39
N ALA A 111 -9.32 -15.31 2.10
CA ALA A 111 -8.19 -15.10 1.20
C ALA A 111 -7.36 -13.87 1.57
N LEU A 112 -7.99 -12.77 2.01
CA LEU A 112 -7.28 -11.58 2.48
C LEU A 112 -6.44 -11.85 3.73
N ILE A 113 -6.94 -12.65 4.67
CA ILE A 113 -6.19 -13.06 5.86
C ILE A 113 -5.01 -13.95 5.47
N ALA A 114 -5.22 -14.88 4.52
CA ALA A 114 -4.18 -15.79 4.04
C ALA A 114 -3.01 -15.07 3.30
N LEU A 115 -3.16 -13.80 2.91
CA LEU A 115 -2.07 -13.03 2.29
C LEU A 115 -0.90 -12.75 3.26
N PHE A 116 -1.16 -12.72 4.56
CA PHE A 116 -0.17 -12.33 5.58
C PHE A 116 -0.15 -13.26 6.81
N SER A 117 -0.85 -14.39 6.75
CA SER A 117 -0.91 -15.37 7.84
C SER A 117 -1.06 -16.80 7.30
N GLU A 118 -0.71 -17.77 8.13
CA GLU A 118 -0.86 -19.20 7.83
C GLU A 118 -2.20 -19.72 8.35
N MET A 119 -2.94 -20.42 7.49
CA MET A 119 -4.27 -20.94 7.82
C MET A 119 -4.13 -22.27 8.58
N LEU A 120 -4.57 -22.31 9.84
CA LEU A 120 -4.48 -23.53 10.66
C LEU A 120 -5.73 -24.40 10.52
N TYR A 121 -6.90 -23.80 10.77
CA TYR A 121 -8.17 -24.52 10.79
C TYR A 121 -9.27 -23.70 10.12
N ARG A 122 -10.17 -24.39 9.40
CA ARG A 122 -11.37 -23.82 8.80
C ARG A 122 -12.58 -24.60 9.29
N PHE A 123 -13.38 -23.96 10.12
CA PHE A 123 -14.69 -24.43 10.58
C PHE A 123 -15.81 -23.66 9.85
N PRO A 124 -17.06 -24.11 9.94
CA PRO A 124 -18.20 -23.31 9.53
C PRO A 124 -18.24 -22.00 10.32
N ASN A 125 -18.18 -20.86 9.62
CA ASN A 125 -18.20 -19.50 10.18
C ASN A 125 -17.05 -19.12 11.12
N LEU A 126 -16.00 -19.93 11.22
CA LEU A 126 -14.81 -19.62 12.01
C LEU A 126 -13.56 -20.12 11.30
N VAL A 127 -12.61 -19.22 11.15
CA VAL A 127 -11.29 -19.52 10.60
C VAL A 127 -10.25 -19.17 11.64
N VAL A 128 -9.31 -20.08 11.85
CA VAL A 128 -8.16 -19.87 12.72
C VAL A 128 -6.92 -19.80 11.86
N ALA A 129 -6.22 -18.67 11.93
CA ALA A 129 -4.96 -18.43 11.27
C ALA A 129 -3.89 -18.02 12.29
N GLN A 130 -2.63 -18.11 11.91
CA GLN A 130 -1.50 -17.73 12.74
C GLN A 130 -0.59 -16.78 11.97
N VAL A 131 -0.24 -15.67 12.59
CA VAL A 131 0.75 -14.74 12.06
C VAL A 131 2.13 -15.27 12.43
N THR A 132 2.91 -15.63 11.42
CA THR A 132 4.29 -16.11 11.56
C THR A 132 5.25 -15.10 10.95
N ARG A 133 6.54 -15.23 11.29
CA ARG A 133 7.58 -14.39 10.69
C ARG A 133 7.63 -14.60 9.18
N GLU A 134 7.55 -15.85 8.76
CA GLU A 134 7.65 -16.29 7.37
C GLU A 134 6.49 -15.75 6.53
N SER A 135 5.25 -15.86 7.05
CA SER A 135 4.06 -15.34 6.35
C SER A 135 4.06 -13.82 6.22
N VAL A 136 4.48 -13.09 7.27
CA VAL A 136 4.61 -11.63 7.21
C VAL A 136 5.72 -11.20 6.24
N GLN A 137 6.88 -11.86 6.28
CA GLN A 137 7.96 -11.56 5.34
C GLN A 137 7.57 -11.86 3.88
N GLN A 138 6.81 -12.93 3.63
CA GLN A 138 6.28 -13.23 2.30
C GLN A 138 5.29 -12.13 1.84
N ALA A 139 4.40 -11.67 2.71
CA ALA A 139 3.47 -10.58 2.42
C ALA A 139 4.22 -9.29 2.04
N ILE A 140 5.27 -8.95 2.79
CA ILE A 140 6.12 -7.78 2.54
C ILE A 140 6.95 -7.96 1.27
N GLY A 141 7.37 -9.19 0.95
CA GLY A 141 7.95 -9.56 -0.34
C GLY A 141 7.02 -9.23 -1.51
N ASN A 142 5.71 -9.44 -1.33
CA ASN A 142 4.67 -9.12 -2.29
C ASN A 142 4.21 -7.64 -2.26
N GLY A 143 4.85 -6.79 -1.44
CA GLY A 143 4.57 -5.35 -1.37
C GLY A 143 3.46 -4.95 -0.39
N ILE A 144 3.05 -5.85 0.51
CA ILE A 144 2.10 -5.53 1.59
C ILE A 144 2.90 -5.04 2.81
N THR A 145 2.71 -3.79 3.19
CA THR A 145 3.44 -3.17 4.32
C THR A 145 2.88 -3.59 5.68
N ALA A 146 3.71 -3.51 6.74
CA ALA A 146 3.27 -3.80 8.11
C ALA A 146 2.07 -2.94 8.54
N GLU A 147 2.09 -1.64 8.22
CA GLU A 147 1.00 -0.72 8.56
C GLU A 147 -0.31 -1.07 7.83
N GLN A 148 -0.25 -1.59 6.61
CA GLN A 148 -1.46 -2.08 5.92
C GLN A 148 -2.05 -3.31 6.62
N ILE A 149 -1.21 -4.24 7.09
CA ILE A 149 -1.65 -5.42 7.85
C ILE A 149 -2.32 -4.97 9.17
N ILE A 150 -1.65 -4.10 9.93
CA ILE A 150 -2.15 -3.58 11.20
C ILE A 150 -3.46 -2.80 10.99
N HIS A 151 -3.54 -1.97 9.95
CA HIS A 151 -4.73 -1.22 9.59
C HIS A 151 -5.90 -2.14 9.23
N PHE A 152 -5.64 -3.22 8.47
CA PHE A 152 -6.65 -4.23 8.13
C PHE A 152 -7.21 -4.90 9.38
N LEU A 153 -6.33 -5.40 10.27
CA LEU A 153 -6.73 -6.04 11.52
C LEU A 153 -7.54 -5.10 12.42
N ARG A 154 -7.14 -3.83 12.53
CA ARG A 154 -7.84 -2.83 13.35
C ARG A 154 -9.21 -2.48 12.78
N THR A 155 -9.31 -2.28 11.47
CA THR A 155 -10.57 -1.87 10.80
C THR A 155 -11.61 -3.00 10.79
N ARG A 156 -11.15 -4.27 10.84
CA ARG A 156 -12.01 -5.46 10.86
C ARG A 156 -12.09 -6.13 12.24
N ALA A 157 -11.61 -5.46 13.29
CA ALA A 157 -11.61 -6.00 14.65
C ALA A 157 -13.04 -6.21 15.18
N HIS A 158 -13.24 -7.33 15.86
CA HIS A 158 -14.51 -7.70 16.47
C HIS A 158 -14.96 -6.66 17.51
N PRO A 159 -16.28 -6.39 17.68
CA PRO A 159 -16.78 -5.41 18.65
C PRO A 159 -16.23 -5.57 20.07
N VAL A 160 -15.98 -6.81 20.50
CA VAL A 160 -15.37 -7.10 21.80
C VAL A 160 -13.93 -6.56 21.91
N MET A 161 -13.15 -6.62 20.83
CA MET A 161 -11.80 -6.04 20.82
C MET A 161 -11.84 -4.51 20.73
N LEU A 162 -12.85 -3.94 20.05
CA LEU A 162 -13.01 -2.49 19.97
C LEU A 162 -13.31 -1.85 21.33
N GLN A 163 -13.76 -2.63 22.32
CA GLN A 163 -13.93 -2.17 23.71
C GLN A 163 -12.59 -2.06 24.47
N GLN A 164 -11.53 -2.69 23.97
CA GLN A 164 -10.21 -2.67 24.58
C GLN A 164 -9.38 -1.53 24.00
N ASN A 165 -8.55 -0.90 24.84
CA ASN A 165 -7.60 0.12 24.41
C ASN A 165 -6.19 -0.25 24.87
N PRO A 166 -5.24 -0.56 23.96
CA PRO A 166 -5.36 -0.53 22.50
C PRO A 166 -6.22 -1.67 21.93
N VAL A 167 -6.88 -1.44 20.79
CA VAL A 167 -7.74 -2.42 20.10
C VAL A 167 -6.97 -3.69 19.73
N LEU A 168 -5.74 -3.54 19.24
CA LEU A 168 -4.85 -4.65 18.93
C LEU A 168 -3.80 -4.78 20.03
N PRO A 169 -3.44 -6.01 20.46
CA PRO A 169 -2.36 -6.21 21.42
C PRO A 169 -1.04 -5.63 20.89
N PRO A 170 -0.30 -4.84 21.70
CA PRO A 170 0.93 -4.17 21.26
C PRO A 170 2.00 -5.17 20.81
N THR A 171 2.06 -6.34 21.44
CA THR A 171 2.96 -7.43 21.07
C THR A 171 2.88 -7.76 19.58
N ILE A 172 1.68 -7.77 19.01
CA ILE A 172 1.47 -8.14 17.59
C ILE A 172 1.83 -6.97 16.69
N THR A 173 1.39 -5.76 17.04
CA THR A 173 1.68 -4.58 16.21
C THR A 173 3.18 -4.32 16.13
N ASP A 174 3.89 -4.49 17.25
CA ASP A 174 5.33 -4.26 17.31
C ASP A 174 6.08 -5.39 16.60
N GLN A 175 5.66 -6.65 16.80
CA GLN A 175 6.30 -7.79 16.16
C GLN A 175 6.20 -7.74 14.62
N VAL A 176 5.03 -7.37 14.08
CA VAL A 176 4.83 -7.22 12.63
C VAL A 176 5.73 -6.13 12.06
N ARG A 177 5.89 -5.00 12.76
CA ARG A 177 6.83 -3.93 12.36
C ARG A 177 8.29 -4.39 12.43
N LEU A 178 8.66 -5.12 13.48
CA LEU A 178 10.02 -5.67 13.61
C LEU A 178 10.35 -6.63 12.46
N TRP A 179 9.41 -7.50 12.08
CA TRP A 179 9.59 -8.42 10.95
C TRP A 179 9.73 -7.69 9.60
N GLU A 180 9.12 -6.51 9.44
CA GLU A 180 9.36 -5.65 8.27
C GLU A 180 10.76 -5.03 8.28
N LEU A 181 11.19 -4.49 9.42
CA LEU A 181 12.53 -3.91 9.58
C LEU A 181 13.65 -4.94 9.36
N GLU A 182 13.38 -6.24 9.57
CA GLU A 182 14.34 -7.30 9.28
C GLU A 182 14.71 -7.39 7.78
N LYS A 183 13.80 -7.02 6.87
CA LYS A 183 14.09 -6.93 5.43
C LYS A 183 15.07 -5.80 5.13
N ASP A 184 14.95 -4.68 5.83
CA ASP A 184 15.73 -3.46 5.61
C ASP A 184 17.08 -3.43 6.35
N ARG A 185 17.52 -4.57 6.88
CA ARG A 185 18.81 -4.68 7.60
C ARG A 185 20.03 -4.44 6.71
N LEU A 186 19.92 -4.77 5.42
CA LEU A 186 21.01 -4.64 4.47
C LEU A 186 20.66 -3.56 3.44
N ARG A 187 21.47 -2.49 3.41
CA ARG A 187 21.45 -1.52 2.33
C ARG A 187 22.51 -1.91 1.32
N PHE A 188 22.09 -2.28 0.13
CA PHE A 188 22.99 -2.54 -0.99
C PHE A 188 23.35 -1.24 -1.67
N SER A 189 24.61 -0.84 -1.57
CA SER A 189 25.16 0.30 -2.29
C SER A 189 26.23 -0.20 -3.25
N GLU A 190 25.98 -0.07 -4.55
CA GLU A 190 27.00 -0.35 -5.56
C GLU A 190 28.13 0.68 -5.49
N GLY A 191 29.37 0.25 -5.69
CA GLY A 191 30.51 1.14 -5.59
C GLY A 191 31.80 0.55 -6.14
N VAL A 192 32.73 1.43 -6.49
CA VAL A 192 34.08 1.07 -6.93
C VAL A 192 35.06 1.30 -5.79
N LEU A 193 35.80 0.27 -5.44
CA LEU A 193 36.81 0.30 -4.39
C LEU A 193 38.14 0.86 -4.91
N TYR A 194 38.68 1.85 -4.21
CA TYR A 194 40.05 2.32 -4.34
C TYR A 194 40.84 1.87 -3.12
N ASN A 195 41.95 1.18 -3.37
CA ASN A 195 42.86 0.66 -2.35
C ASN A 195 44.32 0.82 -2.82
N GLN A 196 45.27 0.34 -2.02
CA GLN A 196 46.71 0.33 -2.35
C GLN A 196 47.33 1.73 -2.56
N PHE A 197 46.89 2.73 -1.79
CA PHE A 197 47.56 4.03 -1.76
C PHE A 197 48.95 3.89 -1.13
N LEU A 198 49.97 4.40 -1.84
CA LEU A 198 51.37 4.38 -1.43
C LEU A 198 51.63 5.39 -0.30
N SER A 199 50.97 6.55 -0.34
CA SER A 199 51.08 7.61 0.67
C SER A 199 49.73 7.91 1.32
N GLN A 200 49.78 8.36 2.57
CA GLN A 200 48.62 8.86 3.30
C GLN A 200 48.07 10.16 2.66
N VAL A 201 48.98 11.01 2.17
CA VAL A 201 48.64 12.29 1.53
C VAL A 201 47.85 12.06 0.25
N ASP A 202 48.27 11.09 -0.57
CA ASP A 202 47.59 10.70 -1.80
C ASP A 202 46.15 10.23 -1.56
N PHE A 203 45.97 9.42 -0.49
CA PHE A 203 44.66 8.95 -0.07
C PHE A 203 43.77 10.11 0.37
N GLU A 204 44.28 11.00 1.22
CA GLU A 204 43.52 12.15 1.74
C GLU A 204 43.10 13.11 0.63
N LEU A 205 43.99 13.34 -0.34
CA LEU A 205 43.73 14.18 -1.51
C LEU A 205 42.59 13.61 -2.37
N LEU A 206 42.64 12.33 -2.72
CA LEU A 206 41.60 11.70 -3.54
C LEU A 206 40.28 11.57 -2.79
N ARG A 207 40.33 11.28 -1.49
CA ARG A 207 39.16 11.21 -0.59
C ARG A 207 38.47 12.57 -0.48
N ASN A 208 39.22 13.64 -0.25
CA ASN A 208 38.65 14.99 -0.14
C ASN A 208 38.01 15.39 -1.47
N TYR A 209 38.68 15.16 -2.60
CA TYR A 209 38.10 15.41 -3.93
C TYR A 209 36.79 14.63 -4.17
N ALA A 210 36.75 13.34 -3.82
CA ALA A 210 35.54 12.52 -3.95
C ALA A 210 34.42 12.95 -2.99
N ARG A 211 34.76 13.47 -1.80
CA ARG A 211 33.80 14.05 -0.85
C ARG A 211 33.22 15.35 -1.38
N ASP A 212 34.05 16.23 -1.92
CA ASP A 212 33.63 17.53 -2.46
C ASP A 212 32.70 17.37 -3.68
N LEU A 213 32.94 16.33 -4.49
CA LEU A 213 32.07 15.94 -5.60
C LEU A 213 30.78 15.22 -5.15
N GLY A 214 30.66 14.83 -3.88
CA GLY A 214 29.50 14.08 -3.38
C GLY A 214 29.38 12.64 -3.89
N VAL A 215 30.48 12.04 -4.35
CA VAL A 215 30.52 10.68 -4.93
C VAL A 215 31.08 9.62 -3.98
N LEU A 216 31.54 10.02 -2.79
CA LEU A 216 32.11 9.14 -1.78
C LEU A 216 31.01 8.37 -1.02
N VAL A 217 31.09 7.03 -1.04
CA VAL A 217 30.13 6.13 -0.37
C VAL A 217 30.65 5.64 0.98
N PHE A 218 31.94 5.30 1.05
CA PHE A 218 32.56 4.78 2.26
C PHE A 218 34.04 5.18 2.32
N GLU A 219 34.57 5.41 3.51
CA GLU A 219 35.99 5.64 3.74
C GLU A 219 36.49 4.89 4.98
N ASN A 220 37.74 4.43 4.93
CA ASN A 220 38.47 3.93 6.08
C ASN A 220 39.92 4.44 6.01
N PRO A 221 40.25 5.52 6.75
CA PRO A 221 41.59 6.10 6.76
C PRO A 221 42.68 5.14 7.27
N ALA A 222 42.38 4.30 8.26
CA ALA A 222 43.36 3.38 8.86
C ALA A 222 43.88 2.35 7.83
N ARG A 223 43.01 1.89 6.94
CA ARG A 223 43.37 0.95 5.86
C ARG A 223 43.66 1.63 4.53
N ARG A 224 43.53 2.97 4.45
CA ARG A 224 43.59 3.75 3.20
C ARG A 224 42.70 3.12 2.11
N VAL A 225 41.43 2.90 2.43
CA VAL A 225 40.44 2.43 1.44
C VAL A 225 39.28 3.40 1.35
N MET A 226 38.79 3.62 0.14
CA MET A 226 37.60 4.41 -0.12
C MET A 226 36.76 3.74 -1.20
N VAL A 227 35.44 3.89 -1.10
CA VAL A 227 34.48 3.43 -2.10
C VAL A 227 33.77 4.65 -2.64
N VAL A 228 33.69 4.76 -3.96
CA VAL A 228 32.92 5.83 -4.63
C VAL A 228 31.82 5.23 -5.47
N THR A 229 30.82 6.03 -5.82
CA THR A 229 29.73 5.61 -6.71
C THR A 229 30.27 5.24 -8.10
N PRO A 230 29.65 4.27 -8.81
CA PRO A 230 30.08 3.91 -10.17
C PRO A 230 30.04 5.10 -11.13
N ALA A 231 29.05 5.98 -10.99
CA ALA A 231 28.92 7.20 -11.79
C ALA A 231 30.08 8.19 -11.58
N GLY A 232 30.58 8.33 -10.34
CA GLY A 232 31.70 9.21 -10.01
C GLY A 232 33.08 8.64 -10.32
N HIS A 233 33.19 7.36 -10.71
CA HIS A 233 34.47 6.69 -10.94
C HIS A 233 35.31 7.37 -12.03
N SER A 234 34.68 7.80 -13.13
CA SER A 234 35.38 8.45 -14.25
C SER A 234 36.07 9.75 -13.84
N ASP A 235 35.40 10.58 -13.04
CA ASP A 235 35.89 11.90 -12.63
C ASP A 235 37.03 11.80 -11.63
N VAL A 236 36.87 10.92 -10.63
CA VAL A 236 37.91 10.61 -9.63
C VAL A 236 39.16 10.05 -10.31
N LYS A 237 39.01 9.12 -11.26
CA LYS A 237 40.14 8.57 -12.04
C LYS A 237 40.82 9.64 -12.91
N ARG A 238 40.05 10.54 -13.52
CA ARG A 238 40.58 11.64 -14.35
C ARG A 238 41.35 12.65 -13.52
N PHE A 239 40.89 12.96 -12.31
CA PHE A 239 41.61 13.82 -11.37
C PHE A 239 42.93 13.19 -10.93
N TRP A 240 42.93 11.91 -10.54
CA TRP A 240 44.14 11.20 -10.14
C TRP A 240 45.21 11.14 -11.24
N LYS A 241 44.79 10.88 -12.50
CA LYS A 241 45.71 10.89 -13.65
C LYS A 241 46.34 12.27 -13.89
N ARG A 242 45.58 13.36 -13.72
CA ARG A 242 46.10 14.72 -13.86
C ARG A 242 47.14 15.05 -12.80
N GLN A 243 46.91 14.62 -11.56
CA GLN A 243 47.86 14.79 -10.45
C GLN A 243 49.17 14.02 -10.65
N LYS A 244 49.15 12.81 -11.21
CA LYS A 244 50.37 12.02 -11.50
C LYS A 244 51.21 12.53 -12.67
N HIS A 245 50.61 13.32 -13.56
CA HIS A 245 51.29 13.90 -14.73
C HIS A 245 51.74 15.36 -14.51
N SER A 246 51.45 15.91 -13.34
CA SER A 246 51.99 17.19 -12.86
C SER A 246 53.12 16.94 -11.88
#